data_AF-A0A6L8BYY7-F1
#
_entry.id   AF-A0A6L8BYY7-F1
#
_cell.length_a   1.000
_cell.length_b   1.000
_cell.length_c   1.000
_cell.angle_alpha   90.00
_cell.angle_beta   90.00
_cell.angle_gamma   90.00
#
_symmetry.space_group_name_H-M   'P 1'
#
loop_
_entity.id
_entity.type
_entity.pdbx_description
1 polymer ?
#
loop_
_entity_poly.entity_id
_entity_poly.type
_entity_poly.pdbx_seq_one_letter_code
_entity_poly.pdbx_strand_id
1 'polypeptide(L)'
;MEELGYRPPPVDFDHHDRYEAMDADDGGDGLYDVYITDLPSQFSGYTRPEAVTTGAALPSYIVVDNDYAESRRTVEKALDLLRITLAHEYFHAVQFGYDAGEEAFWLEQSAVWMEEQVYDEVDDYLTYLPTFSGFLTEPWISLDTANGEHEYAGVLWPLYLEKRHDRDLIRGIWERARTSRALDAIDGGLRSVGSDLKSAFHEFTTWNVFTGDRANADRFYEEGAAYPQVELSGLHEPDLQGASGTYLFDGPLIPAHQYPAHLAANYIRFVPDPSLSGGLRIDFTGITGEWGVSVAASGAVDTVMTAPATRGSVTIEIPDWTRYETVMLVVATLDRTGDGFEYAYTAAFDPGLTGDDQAGRPIAASLTTYPNPFYLSNGPATVRYEVGRPGEVQLTLYNVMGRKVRTLVDGNHDEGTFTTTWDGKDDGGRRVASGVYLCRMTTGGTAERSEVTRKLLFLK
;
A
#
# COMPACT_ATOMS: atom_id res chain seq x y z
N MET A 1 6.96 -6.27 20.22
CA MET A 1 5.85 -7.21 19.88
C MET A 1 4.65 -7.08 20.82
N GLU A 2 4.79 -7.31 22.13
CA GLU A 2 3.65 -7.14 23.06
C GLU A 2 3.08 -5.73 23.06
N GLU A 3 3.94 -4.71 23.00
CA GLU A 3 3.54 -3.30 22.87
C GLU A 3 2.80 -3.01 21.56
N LEU A 4 3.09 -3.79 20.51
CA LEU A 4 2.42 -3.72 19.20
C LEU A 4 1.11 -4.53 19.17
N GLY A 5 0.77 -5.23 20.27
CA GLY A 5 -0.49 -5.96 20.43
C GLY A 5 -0.57 -7.30 19.72
N TYR A 6 0.54 -7.81 19.17
CA TYR A 6 0.60 -9.14 18.57
C TYR A 6 0.50 -10.22 19.64
N ARG A 7 0.00 -11.40 19.24
CA ARG A 7 0.09 -12.60 20.08
C ARG A 7 1.56 -12.99 20.26
N PRO A 8 1.97 -13.43 21.45
CA PRO A 8 3.30 -14.01 21.61
C PRO A 8 3.40 -15.28 20.75
N PRO A 9 4.61 -15.64 20.29
CA PRO A 9 4.81 -16.90 19.60
C PRO A 9 4.40 -18.08 20.52
N PRO A 10 3.90 -19.20 19.97
CA PRO A 10 3.63 -20.38 20.77
C PRO A 10 4.94 -20.89 21.37
N VAL A 11 4.94 -21.15 22.67
CA VAL A 11 6.06 -21.82 23.33
C VAL A 11 5.90 -23.34 23.18
N ASP A 12 7.02 -24.00 23.00
CA ASP A 12 7.21 -25.45 22.84
C ASP A 12 6.93 -26.26 24.11
N PHE A 13 7.00 -25.64 25.30
CA PHE A 13 6.83 -26.29 26.60
C PHE A 13 5.52 -27.08 26.74
N ASP A 14 4.41 -26.59 26.19
CA ASP A 14 3.11 -27.29 26.22
C ASP A 14 3.09 -28.55 25.31
N HIS A 15 4.18 -28.79 24.59
CA HIS A 15 4.38 -29.89 23.66
C HIS A 15 5.63 -30.75 23.98
N HIS A 16 6.35 -30.45 25.07
CA HIS A 16 7.56 -31.16 25.54
C HIS A 16 7.39 -32.69 25.56
N ASP A 17 6.26 -33.19 26.08
CA ASP A 17 5.94 -34.64 26.14
C ASP A 17 5.92 -35.33 24.75
N ARG A 18 5.72 -34.58 23.66
CA ARG A 18 5.75 -35.09 22.28
C ARG A 18 7.17 -35.15 21.71
N TYR A 19 8.08 -34.33 22.23
CA TYR A 19 9.48 -34.23 21.82
C TYR A 19 10.41 -35.10 22.66
N GLU A 20 10.13 -35.32 23.95
CA GLU A 20 10.86 -36.27 24.82
C GLU A 20 10.94 -37.69 24.20
N ALA A 21 9.91 -38.11 23.46
CA ALA A 21 9.90 -39.41 22.77
C ALA A 21 10.85 -39.51 21.56
N MET A 22 11.41 -38.38 21.11
CA MET A 22 12.25 -38.27 19.91
C MET A 22 13.69 -37.82 20.20
N ASP A 23 14.10 -37.67 21.48
CA ASP A 23 15.42 -37.11 21.87
C ASP A 23 15.74 -35.78 21.14
N ALA A 24 14.72 -34.98 20.83
CA ALA A 24 14.81 -33.86 19.87
C ALA A 24 14.43 -32.50 20.47
N ASP A 25 14.26 -32.43 21.79
CA ASP A 25 14.05 -31.14 22.47
C ASP A 25 15.40 -30.58 22.94
N ASP A 26 15.76 -29.42 22.40
CA ASP A 26 16.98 -28.67 22.76
C ASP A 26 16.67 -27.51 23.76
N GLY A 27 15.41 -27.38 24.22
CA GLY A 27 14.86 -26.37 25.14
C GLY A 27 14.12 -26.96 26.36
N GLY A 28 13.52 -26.11 27.23
CA GLY A 28 12.77 -26.65 28.39
C GLY A 28 12.48 -25.74 29.61
N ASP A 29 12.65 -24.42 29.53
CA ASP A 29 12.35 -23.49 30.65
C ASP A 29 11.08 -22.65 30.46
N GLY A 30 10.32 -22.90 29.38
CA GLY A 30 9.09 -22.19 29.05
C GLY A 30 9.31 -20.80 28.46
N LEU A 31 10.55 -20.42 28.18
CA LEU A 31 10.89 -19.27 27.35
C LEU A 31 10.95 -19.69 25.88
N TYR A 32 10.99 -18.70 24.98
CA TYR A 32 11.12 -18.95 23.55
C TYR A 32 12.59 -19.23 23.19
N ASP A 33 12.82 -20.29 22.44
CA ASP A 33 14.16 -20.80 22.13
C ASP A 33 14.89 -19.99 21.06
N VAL A 34 16.13 -19.60 21.38
CA VAL A 34 17.06 -18.94 20.47
C VAL A 34 18.44 -19.60 20.56
N TYR A 35 18.87 -20.21 19.47
CA TYR A 35 20.16 -20.87 19.35
C TYR A 35 21.16 -19.97 18.62
N ILE A 36 22.41 -19.96 19.11
CA ILE A 36 23.51 -19.22 18.49
C ILE A 36 24.50 -20.25 17.94
N THR A 37 24.66 -20.28 16.62
CA THR A 37 25.48 -21.29 15.92
C THR A 37 26.33 -20.66 14.83
N ASP A 38 27.35 -21.36 14.35
CA ASP A 38 28.14 -20.96 13.17
C ASP A 38 27.33 -21.32 11.90
N LEU A 39 26.73 -20.33 11.24
CA LEU A 39 25.89 -20.53 10.07
C LEU A 39 26.67 -20.33 8.75
N PRO A 40 26.30 -21.01 7.66
CA PRO A 40 26.90 -20.75 6.35
C PRO A 40 26.61 -19.30 5.88
N SER A 41 27.55 -18.66 5.15
CA SER A 41 27.49 -17.27 4.62
C SER A 41 26.15 -16.78 4.06
N GLN A 42 25.32 -17.68 3.55
CA GLN A 42 24.04 -17.38 2.94
C GLN A 42 22.90 -17.17 3.96
N PHE A 43 23.13 -17.43 5.25
CA PHE A 43 22.13 -17.28 6.32
C PHE A 43 22.66 -16.39 7.45
N SER A 44 21.89 -15.35 7.78
CA SER A 44 22.12 -14.53 8.97
C SER A 44 21.35 -15.07 10.18
N GLY A 45 20.23 -15.72 9.92
CA GLY A 45 19.40 -16.45 10.87
C GLY A 45 18.30 -17.22 10.13
N TYR A 46 17.52 -18.00 10.87
CA TYR A 46 16.27 -18.58 10.39
C TYR A 46 15.36 -18.97 11.56
N THR A 47 14.06 -18.99 11.29
CA THR A 47 13.03 -19.49 12.19
C THR A 47 12.45 -20.76 11.64
N ARG A 48 12.33 -21.78 12.50
CA ARG A 48 11.86 -23.10 12.06
C ARG A 48 10.72 -23.60 12.93
N PRO A 49 9.59 -24.03 12.33
CA PRO A 49 8.55 -24.74 13.07
C PRO A 49 9.10 -26.05 13.61
N GLU A 50 8.71 -26.40 14.82
CA GLU A 50 9.08 -27.66 15.42
C GLU A 50 8.30 -28.82 14.80
N ALA A 51 9.00 -29.92 14.54
CA ALA A 51 8.59 -30.93 13.55
C ALA A 51 7.40 -31.83 13.95
N VAL A 52 6.71 -31.58 15.07
CA VAL A 52 5.80 -32.59 15.67
C VAL A 52 4.43 -32.03 16.09
N THR A 53 3.96 -30.95 15.49
CA THR A 53 2.60 -30.43 15.76
C THR A 53 1.72 -30.43 14.51
N THR A 54 0.50 -30.98 14.65
CA THR A 54 -0.55 -30.88 13.65
C THR A 54 -1.34 -29.61 13.90
N GLY A 55 -1.40 -28.69 12.94
CA GLY A 55 -2.15 -27.44 13.09
C GLY A 55 -1.66 -26.37 12.13
N ALA A 56 -2.41 -25.27 12.05
CA ALA A 56 -1.95 -24.06 11.36
C ALA A 56 -0.97 -23.27 12.25
N ALA A 57 -1.27 -23.14 13.55
CA ALA A 57 -0.36 -22.51 14.50
C ALA A 57 0.64 -23.52 15.07
N LEU A 58 1.94 -23.27 14.94
CA LEU A 58 3.02 -24.18 15.37
C LEU A 58 4.01 -23.46 16.28
N PRO A 59 4.53 -24.10 17.34
CA PRO A 59 5.73 -23.63 18.04
C PRO A 59 6.94 -23.67 17.10
N SER A 60 7.94 -22.88 17.43
CA SER A 60 9.15 -22.72 16.63
C SER A 60 10.31 -22.29 17.50
N TYR A 61 11.50 -22.33 16.92
CA TYR A 61 12.72 -21.76 17.49
C TYR A 61 13.44 -20.90 16.45
N ILE A 62 14.33 -20.03 16.93
CA ILE A 62 15.21 -19.21 16.10
C ILE A 62 16.64 -19.74 16.19
N VAL A 63 17.35 -19.69 15.06
CA VAL A 63 18.80 -19.88 15.02
C VAL A 63 19.42 -18.64 14.39
N VAL A 64 20.43 -18.07 15.04
CA VAL A 64 21.19 -16.92 14.53
C VAL A 64 22.68 -17.23 14.40
N ASP A 65 23.32 -16.56 13.46
CA ASP A 65 24.76 -16.68 13.25
C ASP A 65 25.54 -16.11 14.45
N ASN A 66 26.67 -16.72 14.78
CA ASN A 66 27.42 -16.39 15.99
C ASN A 66 28.36 -15.19 15.83
N ASP A 67 28.76 -14.87 14.60
CA ASP A 67 29.80 -13.88 14.35
C ASP A 67 29.54 -12.94 13.17
N TYR A 68 28.62 -13.27 12.25
CA TYR A 68 28.29 -12.47 11.05
C TYR A 68 29.54 -12.08 10.25
N ALA A 69 30.63 -12.85 10.40
CA ALA A 69 31.96 -12.47 9.92
C ALA A 69 32.05 -12.51 8.39
N GLU A 70 31.18 -13.29 7.75
CA GLU A 70 31.12 -13.45 6.30
C GLU A 70 30.29 -12.34 5.62
N SER A 71 29.38 -11.69 6.36
CA SER A 71 28.45 -10.68 5.84
C SER A 71 28.90 -9.24 6.11
N ARG A 72 29.55 -8.95 7.24
CA ARG A 72 29.94 -7.57 7.63
C ARG A 72 31.37 -7.47 8.18
N ARG A 73 32.07 -6.41 7.78
CA ARG A 73 33.52 -6.21 8.11
C ARG A 73 33.77 -5.45 9.42
N THR A 74 32.74 -4.94 10.08
CA THR A 74 32.86 -4.18 11.34
C THR A 74 31.86 -4.69 12.37
N VAL A 75 32.24 -4.63 13.65
CA VAL A 75 31.39 -5.05 14.78
C VAL A 75 30.07 -4.28 14.81
N GLU A 76 30.10 -2.97 14.54
CA GLU A 76 28.90 -2.14 14.47
C GLU A 76 27.90 -2.65 13.44
N LYS A 77 28.35 -2.91 12.20
CA LYS A 77 27.48 -3.45 11.15
C LYS A 77 27.01 -4.87 11.42
N ALA A 78 27.82 -5.68 12.11
CA ALA A 78 27.42 -7.01 12.54
C ALA A 78 26.33 -6.94 13.63
N LEU A 79 26.42 -5.97 14.55
CA LEU A 79 25.37 -5.73 15.54
C LEU A 79 24.08 -5.22 14.91
N ASP A 80 24.15 -4.34 13.92
CA ASP A 80 22.97 -3.88 13.18
C ASP A 80 22.31 -5.05 12.43
N LEU A 81 23.11 -5.90 11.77
CA LEU A 81 22.59 -7.09 11.09
C LEU A 81 21.98 -8.10 12.07
N LEU A 82 22.59 -8.33 13.23
CA LEU A 82 22.02 -9.17 14.30
C LEU A 82 20.67 -8.63 14.78
N ARG A 83 20.54 -7.31 14.96
CA ARG A 83 19.30 -6.66 15.43
C ARG A 83 18.16 -6.88 14.45
N ILE A 84 18.35 -6.54 13.19
CA ILE A 84 17.32 -6.72 12.15
C ILE A 84 17.02 -8.21 11.94
N THR A 85 18.03 -9.09 11.95
CA THR A 85 17.82 -10.55 11.87
C THR A 85 16.92 -11.01 13.01
N LEU A 86 17.20 -10.62 14.25
CA LEU A 86 16.35 -11.00 15.38
C LEU A 86 14.94 -10.42 15.28
N ALA A 87 14.76 -9.20 14.77
CA ALA A 87 13.42 -8.63 14.57
C ALA A 87 12.63 -9.41 13.51
N HIS A 88 13.27 -9.72 12.38
CA HIS A 88 12.72 -10.51 11.28
C HIS A 88 12.30 -11.90 11.74
N GLU A 89 13.25 -12.65 12.30
CA GLU A 89 13.05 -14.04 12.72
C GLU A 89 12.07 -14.14 13.90
N TYR A 90 12.13 -13.21 14.84
CA TYR A 90 11.14 -13.18 15.92
C TYR A 90 9.73 -12.85 15.42
N PHE A 91 9.59 -12.14 14.29
CA PHE A 91 8.28 -11.97 13.70
C PHE A 91 7.79 -13.23 12.99
N HIS A 92 8.65 -14.02 12.33
CA HIS A 92 8.26 -15.34 11.85
C HIS A 92 7.73 -16.23 12.98
N ALA A 93 8.36 -16.22 14.14
CA ALA A 93 7.87 -16.93 15.32
C ALA A 93 6.43 -16.52 15.69
N VAL A 94 6.16 -15.22 15.67
CA VAL A 94 4.82 -14.66 15.91
C VAL A 94 3.84 -15.11 14.81
N GLN A 95 4.24 -14.99 13.53
CA GLN A 95 3.45 -15.38 12.37
C GLN A 95 3.09 -16.87 12.40
N PHE A 96 4.01 -17.73 12.81
CA PHE A 96 3.77 -19.17 12.99
C PHE A 96 2.75 -19.46 14.10
N GLY A 97 2.55 -18.55 15.05
CA GLY A 97 1.44 -18.59 16.00
C GLY A 97 0.07 -18.20 15.42
N TYR A 98 0.06 -17.54 14.26
CA TYR A 98 -1.15 -17.23 13.50
C TYR A 98 -1.47 -18.35 12.51
N ASP A 99 -0.54 -18.60 11.57
CA ASP A 99 -0.58 -19.66 10.58
C ASP A 99 0.83 -19.88 9.99
N ALA A 100 1.49 -20.98 10.37
CA ALA A 100 2.80 -21.37 9.87
C ALA A 100 2.78 -21.89 8.42
N GLY A 101 1.59 -22.15 7.86
CA GLY A 101 1.40 -22.56 6.47
C GLY A 101 0.97 -21.42 5.54
N GLU A 102 1.02 -20.17 6.02
CA GLU A 102 0.62 -19.01 5.23
C GLU A 102 1.57 -18.77 4.03
N GLU A 103 1.09 -17.99 3.06
CA GLU A 103 1.78 -17.71 1.81
C GLU A 103 3.08 -16.91 2.04
N ALA A 104 4.19 -17.44 1.49
CA ALA A 104 5.55 -16.92 1.68
C ALA A 104 5.68 -15.41 1.41
N PHE A 105 5.01 -14.87 0.39
CA PHE A 105 5.11 -13.43 0.08
C PHE A 105 4.70 -12.57 1.28
N TRP A 106 3.65 -12.96 2.01
CA TRP A 106 3.15 -12.15 3.13
C TRP A 106 3.96 -12.38 4.41
N LEU A 107 4.46 -13.60 4.61
CA LEU A 107 5.42 -13.92 5.68
C LEU A 107 6.65 -12.99 5.57
N GLU A 108 7.32 -13.01 4.42
CA GLU A 108 8.56 -12.24 4.21
C GLU A 108 8.31 -10.73 4.15
N GLN A 109 7.34 -10.24 3.35
CA GLN A 109 7.08 -8.79 3.24
C GLN A 109 6.80 -8.16 4.60
N SER A 110 6.02 -8.84 5.45
CA SER A 110 5.69 -8.31 6.78
C SER A 110 6.77 -8.56 7.83
N ALA A 111 7.67 -9.53 7.64
CA ALA A 111 8.87 -9.71 8.45
C ALA A 111 9.91 -8.62 8.17
N VAL A 112 10.16 -8.28 6.91
CA VAL A 112 11.01 -7.13 6.55
C VAL A 112 10.40 -5.82 7.05
N TRP A 113 9.08 -5.64 6.94
CA TRP A 113 8.41 -4.46 7.52
C TRP A 113 8.61 -4.35 9.04
N MET A 114 8.67 -5.49 9.76
CA MET A 114 8.86 -5.48 11.20
C MET A 114 10.26 -5.02 11.62
N GLU A 115 11.28 -5.21 10.77
CA GLU A 115 12.62 -4.69 11.02
C GLU A 115 12.55 -3.17 11.27
N GLU A 116 11.84 -2.44 10.42
CA GLU A 116 11.59 -0.99 10.52
C GLU A 116 10.78 -0.60 11.77
N GLN A 117 9.93 -1.49 12.27
CA GLN A 117 9.12 -1.19 13.47
C GLN A 117 9.94 -1.24 14.75
N VAL A 118 11.03 -2.01 14.76
CA VAL A 118 11.84 -2.28 15.95
C VAL A 118 13.17 -1.53 15.88
N TYR A 119 13.75 -1.38 14.70
CA TYR A 119 15.04 -0.76 14.44
C TYR A 119 14.97 0.17 13.22
N ASP A 120 14.11 1.19 13.31
CA ASP A 120 13.89 2.28 12.32
C ASP A 120 15.18 2.99 11.89
N GLU A 121 16.26 2.89 12.66
CA GLU A 121 17.56 3.45 12.29
C GLU A 121 18.43 2.55 11.38
N VAL A 122 17.95 1.35 11.02
CA VAL A 122 18.70 0.34 10.25
C VAL A 122 17.94 -0.05 8.97
N ASP A 123 18.04 0.79 7.95
CA ASP A 123 17.33 0.64 6.66
C ASP A 123 17.94 -0.45 5.73
N ASP A 124 18.18 -1.67 6.24
CA ASP A 124 18.82 -2.73 5.44
C ASP A 124 17.93 -3.21 4.29
N TYR A 125 16.60 -3.05 4.40
CA TYR A 125 15.65 -3.39 3.36
C TYR A 125 15.86 -2.63 2.05
N LEU A 126 16.52 -1.45 2.10
CA LEU A 126 16.93 -0.69 0.92
C LEU A 126 17.83 -1.51 -0.01
N THR A 127 18.51 -2.53 0.51
CA THR A 127 19.33 -3.44 -0.29
C THR A 127 18.51 -4.40 -1.16
N TYR A 128 17.25 -4.66 -0.80
CA TYR A 128 16.31 -5.49 -1.57
C TYR A 128 15.61 -4.71 -2.68
N LEU A 129 15.34 -3.41 -2.49
CA LEU A 129 14.59 -2.62 -3.49
C LEU A 129 15.20 -2.58 -4.91
N PRO A 130 16.53 -2.53 -5.11
CA PRO A 130 17.13 -2.53 -6.44
C PRO A 130 17.37 -3.94 -7.01
N THR A 131 17.01 -5.02 -6.31
CA THR A 131 17.23 -6.38 -6.81
C THR A 131 16.35 -6.70 -8.02
N PHE A 132 16.74 -7.73 -8.76
CA PHE A 132 15.89 -8.27 -9.81
C PHE A 132 14.58 -8.74 -9.19
N SER A 133 13.47 -8.53 -9.91
CA SER A 133 12.09 -8.82 -9.51
C SER A 133 11.37 -7.86 -8.53
N GLY A 134 11.97 -6.80 -7.97
CA GLY A 134 11.22 -5.86 -7.10
C GLY A 134 10.10 -5.07 -7.80
N PHE A 135 9.12 -4.52 -7.06
CA PHE A 135 8.01 -3.73 -7.64
C PHE A 135 8.42 -2.45 -8.37
N LEU A 136 9.62 -1.96 -8.06
CA LEU A 136 10.17 -0.78 -8.70
C LEU A 136 11.00 -1.18 -9.93
N THR A 137 11.61 -2.36 -9.96
CA THR A 137 12.51 -2.80 -11.04
C THR A 137 11.80 -3.68 -12.09
N GLU A 138 10.83 -4.49 -11.69
CA GLU A 138 10.00 -5.35 -12.56
C GLU A 138 8.52 -5.25 -12.18
N PRO A 139 7.90 -4.07 -12.36
CA PRO A 139 6.54 -3.81 -11.87
C PRO A 139 5.45 -4.68 -12.47
N TRP A 140 5.72 -5.38 -13.57
CA TRP A 140 4.80 -6.32 -14.23
C TRP A 140 4.70 -7.68 -13.51
N ILE A 141 5.51 -7.94 -12.48
CA ILE A 141 5.40 -9.12 -11.62
C ILE A 141 4.31 -8.92 -10.55
N SER A 142 3.58 -9.99 -10.25
CA SER A 142 2.45 -9.96 -9.30
C SER A 142 2.89 -9.73 -7.87
N LEU A 143 2.05 -9.02 -7.12
CA LEU A 143 2.33 -8.65 -5.73
C LEU A 143 2.63 -9.81 -4.78
N ASP A 144 2.01 -10.95 -5.07
CA ASP A 144 2.05 -12.17 -4.27
C ASP A 144 3.06 -13.20 -4.80
N THR A 145 4.01 -12.77 -5.63
CA THR A 145 5.10 -13.61 -6.09
C THR A 145 6.08 -13.90 -4.95
N ALA A 146 6.43 -15.17 -4.75
CA ALA A 146 7.50 -15.59 -3.86
C ALA A 146 8.50 -16.45 -4.64
N ASN A 147 9.68 -15.91 -4.90
CA ASN A 147 10.72 -16.52 -5.73
C ASN A 147 12.12 -16.51 -5.09
N GLY A 148 12.22 -16.06 -3.83
CA GLY A 148 13.44 -15.87 -3.06
C GLY A 148 13.99 -14.45 -3.07
N GLU A 149 13.39 -13.52 -3.82
CA GLU A 149 13.85 -12.12 -3.95
C GLU A 149 12.67 -11.13 -3.92
N HIS A 150 11.63 -11.37 -4.72
CA HIS A 150 10.48 -10.47 -4.88
C HIS A 150 9.78 -10.17 -3.55
N GLU A 151 9.62 -11.20 -2.71
CA GLU A 151 8.93 -11.12 -1.44
C GLU A 151 9.65 -10.22 -0.42
N TYR A 152 10.98 -10.11 -0.47
CA TYR A 152 11.73 -9.17 0.37
C TYR A 152 11.60 -7.73 -0.16
N ALA A 153 11.74 -7.54 -1.48
CA ALA A 153 11.55 -6.25 -2.12
C ALA A 153 10.09 -5.74 -2.05
N GLY A 154 9.14 -6.63 -1.75
CA GLY A 154 7.73 -6.31 -1.59
C GLY A 154 7.35 -5.58 -0.31
N VAL A 155 8.30 -5.31 0.58
CA VAL A 155 8.11 -4.54 1.83
C VAL A 155 7.44 -3.17 1.61
N LEU A 156 7.54 -2.59 0.41
CA LEU A 156 6.84 -1.35 0.05
C LEU A 156 5.31 -1.45 0.25
N TRP A 157 4.73 -2.63 0.09
CA TRP A 157 3.31 -2.85 0.28
C TRP A 157 2.86 -2.65 1.75
N PRO A 158 3.42 -3.37 2.75
CA PRO A 158 3.11 -3.09 4.15
C PRO A 158 3.50 -1.68 4.61
N LEU A 159 4.59 -1.09 4.11
CA LEU A 159 4.93 0.32 4.39
C LEU A 159 3.85 1.29 3.90
N TYR A 160 3.34 1.09 2.68
CA TYR A 160 2.19 1.84 2.16
C TYR A 160 0.94 1.64 3.05
N LEU A 161 0.62 0.40 3.42
CA LEU A 161 -0.55 0.09 4.24
C LEU A 161 -0.50 0.79 5.61
N GLU A 162 0.65 0.78 6.28
CA GLU A 162 0.85 1.48 7.55
C GLU A 162 0.68 3.00 7.37
N LYS A 163 1.39 3.60 6.41
CA LYS A 163 1.32 5.05 6.18
C LYS A 163 -0.10 5.49 5.85
N ARG A 164 -0.86 4.68 5.12
CA ARG A 164 -2.21 5.01 4.64
C ARG A 164 -3.28 4.89 5.71
N HIS A 165 -3.18 3.89 6.58
CA HIS A 165 -4.21 3.53 7.55
C HIS A 165 -3.69 3.64 8.97
N ASP A 166 -2.82 2.72 9.36
CA ASP A 166 -2.02 2.65 10.59
C ASP A 166 -1.42 1.23 10.67
N ARG A 167 -0.49 1.00 11.61
CA ARG A 167 0.10 -0.33 11.85
C ARG A 167 -0.88 -1.38 12.39
N ASP A 168 -1.98 -0.96 13.03
CA ASP A 168 -2.98 -1.89 13.57
C ASP A 168 -3.70 -2.67 12.46
N LEU A 169 -3.74 -2.12 11.23
CA LEU A 169 -4.21 -2.82 10.05
C LEU A 169 -3.42 -4.11 9.81
N ILE A 170 -2.09 -4.09 9.84
CA ILE A 170 -1.22 -5.25 9.53
C ILE A 170 -1.45 -6.35 10.57
N ARG A 171 -1.54 -5.99 11.85
CA ARG A 171 -1.94 -6.92 12.91
C ARG A 171 -3.34 -7.49 12.66
N GLY A 172 -4.30 -6.67 12.24
CA GLY A 172 -5.65 -7.09 11.89
C GLY A 172 -5.72 -8.07 10.70
N ILE A 173 -4.77 -7.96 9.76
CA ILE A 173 -4.59 -8.91 8.65
C ILE A 173 -4.11 -10.25 9.20
N TRP A 174 -3.08 -10.27 10.05
CA TRP A 174 -2.60 -11.50 10.69
C TRP A 174 -3.66 -12.20 11.56
N GLU A 175 -4.50 -11.45 12.29
CA GLU A 175 -5.64 -12.02 13.02
C GLU A 175 -6.64 -12.75 12.09
N ARG A 176 -6.75 -12.35 10.82
CA ARG A 176 -7.59 -13.03 9.81
C ARG A 176 -6.88 -14.19 9.14
N ALA A 177 -5.55 -14.08 8.94
CA ALA A 177 -4.70 -15.09 8.32
C ALA A 177 -4.86 -16.48 8.97
N ARG A 178 -5.15 -16.52 10.28
CA ARG A 178 -5.52 -17.75 11.04
C ARG A 178 -6.56 -18.66 10.37
N THR A 179 -7.39 -18.11 9.49
CA THR A 179 -8.50 -18.82 8.85
C THR A 179 -8.69 -18.45 7.38
N SER A 180 -7.79 -17.68 6.79
CA SER A 180 -7.94 -17.11 5.45
C SER A 180 -6.57 -16.94 4.82
N ARG A 181 -6.44 -17.26 3.53
CA ARG A 181 -5.20 -17.00 2.79
C ARG A 181 -4.85 -15.50 2.81
N ALA A 182 -3.58 -15.16 2.67
CA ALA A 182 -3.06 -13.81 2.81
C ALA A 182 -3.85 -12.77 2.01
N LEU A 183 -4.12 -12.96 0.70
CA LEU A 183 -4.88 -11.97 -0.07
C LEU A 183 -6.34 -11.79 0.41
N ASP A 184 -6.96 -12.82 0.97
CA ASP A 184 -8.30 -12.72 1.58
C ASP A 184 -8.23 -12.04 2.96
N ALA A 185 -7.20 -12.34 3.74
CA ALA A 185 -6.92 -11.71 5.02
C ALA A 185 -6.64 -10.19 4.84
N ILE A 186 -5.83 -9.83 3.83
CA ILE A 186 -5.50 -8.45 3.44
C ILE A 186 -6.78 -7.70 3.02
N ASP A 187 -7.55 -8.25 2.09
CA ASP A 187 -8.81 -7.64 1.63
C ASP A 187 -9.81 -7.49 2.79
N GLY A 188 -9.93 -8.50 3.66
CA GLY A 188 -10.76 -8.45 4.87
C GLY A 188 -10.28 -7.43 5.91
N GLY A 189 -8.97 -7.20 6.01
CA GLY A 189 -8.36 -6.16 6.84
C GLY A 189 -8.67 -4.77 6.30
N LEU A 190 -8.39 -4.54 5.02
CA LEU A 190 -8.67 -3.28 4.32
C LEU A 190 -10.15 -2.89 4.38
N ARG A 191 -11.06 -3.85 4.23
CA ARG A 191 -12.51 -3.61 4.38
C ARG A 191 -12.90 -3.14 5.78
N SER A 192 -12.16 -3.53 6.81
CA SER A 192 -12.44 -3.07 8.18
C SER A 192 -12.09 -1.59 8.39
N VAL A 193 -11.20 -1.04 7.57
CA VAL A 193 -10.81 0.38 7.58
C VAL A 193 -11.47 1.19 6.45
N GLY A 194 -12.44 0.60 5.73
CA GLY A 194 -13.21 1.28 4.69
C GLY A 194 -12.52 1.37 3.33
N SER A 195 -11.53 0.51 3.08
CA SER A 195 -10.87 0.30 1.78
C SER A 195 -11.20 -1.12 1.24
N ASP A 196 -10.50 -1.55 0.21
CA ASP A 196 -10.47 -2.93 -0.29
C ASP A 196 -9.15 -3.17 -1.04
N LEU A 197 -8.82 -4.44 -1.32
CA LEU A 197 -7.56 -4.80 -1.98
C LEU A 197 -7.36 -4.06 -3.30
N LYS A 198 -8.42 -3.92 -4.11
CA LYS A 198 -8.34 -3.28 -5.43
C LYS A 198 -8.00 -1.80 -5.33
N SER A 199 -8.72 -1.09 -4.46
CA SER A 199 -8.54 0.35 -4.26
C SER A 199 -7.17 0.65 -3.66
N ALA A 200 -6.75 -0.15 -2.67
CA ALA A 200 -5.45 -0.01 -2.03
C ALA A 200 -4.30 -0.32 -3.01
N PHE A 201 -4.41 -1.40 -3.79
CA PHE A 201 -3.40 -1.76 -4.77
C PHE A 201 -3.28 -0.71 -5.89
N HIS A 202 -4.40 -0.15 -6.35
CA HIS A 202 -4.38 0.94 -7.34
C HIS A 202 -3.70 2.21 -6.81
N GLU A 203 -3.95 2.57 -5.54
CA GLU A 203 -3.29 3.72 -4.92
C GLU A 203 -1.78 3.45 -4.71
N PHE A 204 -1.43 2.25 -4.23
CA PHE A 204 -0.04 1.80 -4.05
C PHE A 204 0.80 1.90 -5.33
N THR A 205 0.28 1.44 -6.47
CA THR A 205 1.02 1.56 -7.74
C THR A 205 1.23 3.02 -8.13
N THR A 206 0.33 3.92 -7.74
CA THR A 206 0.52 5.36 -7.96
C THR A 206 1.59 5.95 -7.02
N TRP A 207 1.67 5.50 -5.77
CA TRP A 207 2.72 5.92 -4.82
C TRP A 207 4.12 5.60 -5.34
N ASN A 208 4.29 4.48 -6.02
CA ASN A 208 5.59 4.02 -6.54
C ASN A 208 6.19 4.99 -7.58
N VAL A 209 5.38 5.86 -8.21
CA VAL A 209 5.87 6.93 -9.09
C VAL A 209 6.75 7.95 -8.34
N PHE A 210 6.44 8.20 -7.07
CA PHE A 210 7.04 9.24 -6.22
C PHE A 210 8.19 8.68 -5.39
N THR A 211 9.19 8.19 -6.11
CA THR A 211 10.42 7.56 -5.59
C THR A 211 11.65 8.17 -6.27
N GLY A 212 12.83 7.98 -5.68
CA GLY A 212 14.09 8.59 -6.12
C GLY A 212 13.96 10.12 -6.22
N ASP A 213 14.38 10.69 -7.35
CA ASP A 213 14.31 12.15 -7.56
C ASP A 213 12.87 12.74 -7.56
N ARG A 214 11.82 11.90 -7.62
CA ARG A 214 10.41 12.32 -7.53
C ARG A 214 9.80 12.11 -6.14
N ALA A 215 10.62 11.74 -5.17
CA ALA A 215 10.15 11.46 -3.83
C ALA A 215 9.50 12.67 -3.16
N ASN A 216 8.41 12.41 -2.45
CA ASN A 216 7.70 13.41 -1.67
C ASN A 216 7.26 12.78 -0.33
N ALA A 217 8.14 12.90 0.68
CA ALA A 217 8.00 12.26 1.98
C ALA A 217 6.79 12.75 2.79
N ASP A 218 6.31 13.96 2.51
CA ASP A 218 5.12 14.52 3.17
C ASP A 218 3.84 13.79 2.73
N ARG A 219 3.84 13.20 1.53
CA ARG A 219 2.65 12.58 0.92
C ARG A 219 2.75 11.06 0.75
N PHE A 220 3.95 10.54 0.49
CA PHE A 220 4.16 9.14 0.12
C PHE A 220 5.14 8.45 1.10
N TYR A 221 6.19 7.81 0.59
CA TYR A 221 7.19 7.12 1.40
C TYR A 221 8.15 8.11 2.05
N GLU A 222 8.37 7.97 3.35
CA GLU A 222 9.28 8.82 4.13
C GLU A 222 10.71 8.77 3.58
N GLU A 223 11.17 7.55 3.26
CA GLU A 223 12.49 7.28 2.69
C GLU A 223 12.47 7.19 1.17
N GLY A 224 11.39 7.63 0.52
CA GLY A 224 11.20 7.46 -0.92
C GLY A 224 12.33 7.99 -1.79
N ALA A 225 13.11 8.95 -1.28
CA ALA A 225 14.27 9.52 -1.98
C ALA A 225 15.45 8.53 -2.10
N ALA A 226 15.55 7.56 -1.20
CA ALA A 226 16.55 6.49 -1.24
C ALA A 226 16.11 5.33 -2.15
N TYR A 227 14.83 5.23 -2.50
CA TYR A 227 14.29 4.14 -3.30
C TYR A 227 14.67 4.30 -4.77
N PRO A 228 14.84 3.19 -5.52
CA PRO A 228 14.96 3.27 -6.97
C PRO A 228 13.69 3.88 -7.60
N GLN A 229 13.83 4.48 -8.78
CA GLN A 229 12.67 4.89 -9.54
C GLN A 229 12.00 3.68 -10.20
N VAL A 230 10.69 3.75 -10.40
CA VAL A 230 9.95 2.75 -11.19
C VAL A 230 10.55 2.59 -12.59
N GLU A 231 10.77 1.33 -12.98
CA GLU A 231 11.16 0.93 -14.32
C GLU A 231 10.01 1.24 -15.29
N LEU A 232 10.38 1.84 -16.42
CA LEU A 232 9.42 2.31 -17.41
C LEU A 232 9.11 1.20 -18.40
N SER A 233 7.83 0.90 -18.56
CA SER A 233 7.33 0.07 -19.65
C SER A 233 7.24 0.87 -20.97
N GLY A 234 7.19 2.20 -20.89
CA GLY A 234 7.22 3.07 -22.05
C GLY A 234 7.73 4.47 -21.74
N LEU A 235 8.39 5.10 -22.73
CA LEU A 235 8.88 6.47 -22.66
C LEU A 235 8.54 7.19 -23.97
N HIS A 236 7.88 8.34 -23.83
CA HIS A 236 7.46 9.21 -24.92
C HIS A 236 8.05 10.60 -24.74
N GLU A 237 9.16 10.84 -25.45
CA GLU A 237 9.78 12.16 -25.53
C GLU A 237 9.17 12.98 -26.68
N PRO A 238 9.17 14.32 -26.61
CA PRO A 238 8.80 15.16 -27.73
C PRO A 238 9.69 14.88 -28.94
N ASP A 239 9.13 14.76 -30.14
CA ASP A 239 9.91 14.71 -31.37
C ASP A 239 10.54 16.09 -31.64
N LEU A 240 11.78 16.28 -31.19
CA LEU A 240 12.55 17.51 -31.38
C LEU A 240 13.03 17.71 -32.83
N GLN A 241 12.79 16.78 -33.76
CA GLN A 241 13.45 16.76 -35.07
C GLN A 241 12.55 16.93 -36.30
N GLY A 242 11.22 16.96 -36.21
CA GLY A 242 10.46 17.19 -37.45
C GLY A 242 8.94 17.31 -37.34
N ALA A 243 8.45 18.47 -37.75
CA ALA A 243 7.06 18.81 -38.03
C ALA A 243 6.14 19.03 -36.80
N SER A 244 6.11 20.29 -36.39
CA SER A 244 4.94 21.03 -35.87
C SER A 244 3.70 20.21 -35.44
N GLY A 245 3.44 20.18 -34.14
CA GLY A 245 2.08 20.41 -33.61
C GLY A 245 1.23 19.19 -33.23
N THR A 246 1.72 17.95 -33.35
CA THR A 246 0.98 16.76 -32.91
C THR A 246 1.86 15.82 -32.10
N TYR A 247 1.74 15.87 -30.77
CA TYR A 247 2.15 14.78 -29.89
C TYR A 247 1.08 13.69 -30.05
N LEU A 248 1.35 12.61 -30.78
CA LEU A 248 0.42 11.49 -30.95
C LEU A 248 1.17 10.19 -30.73
N PHE A 249 0.69 9.40 -29.78
CA PHE A 249 1.20 8.09 -29.47
C PHE A 249 0.08 7.07 -29.52
N ASP A 250 0.37 5.94 -30.14
CA ASP A 250 -0.40 4.71 -30.02
C ASP A 250 0.52 3.69 -29.34
N GLY A 251 0.07 3.10 -28.23
CA GLY A 251 0.84 2.13 -27.46
C GLY A 251 -0.06 1.27 -26.57
N PRO A 252 0.51 0.40 -25.72
CA PRO A 252 1.86 -0.10 -25.83
C PRO A 252 1.96 -1.24 -26.87
N LEU A 253 3.12 -1.34 -27.51
CA LEU A 253 3.63 -2.63 -27.98
C LEU A 253 4.82 -2.99 -27.09
N ILE A 254 4.55 -3.19 -25.79
CA ILE A 254 5.58 -3.69 -24.87
C ILE A 254 5.83 -5.18 -25.12
N PRO A 255 7.04 -5.69 -24.86
CA PRO A 255 7.30 -7.11 -24.96
C PRO A 255 6.28 -7.91 -24.15
N ALA A 256 5.78 -9.02 -24.70
CA ALA A 256 4.71 -9.80 -24.05
C ALA A 256 5.07 -10.31 -22.64
N HIS A 257 6.36 -10.43 -22.32
CA HIS A 257 6.82 -10.82 -20.98
C HIS A 257 6.74 -9.67 -19.94
N GLN A 258 6.47 -8.43 -20.37
CA GLN A 258 6.25 -7.26 -19.52
C GLN A 258 4.77 -6.89 -19.42
N TYR A 259 3.88 -7.66 -20.05
CA TYR A 259 2.46 -7.52 -19.74
C TYR A 259 2.24 -7.86 -18.27
N PRO A 260 1.54 -6.99 -17.53
CA PRO A 260 1.43 -7.11 -16.10
C PRO A 260 0.69 -8.41 -15.77
N ALA A 261 1.15 -9.10 -14.73
CA ALA A 261 0.38 -10.13 -14.09
C ALA A 261 -0.85 -9.55 -13.37
N HIS A 262 -1.60 -10.40 -12.68
CA HIS A 262 -2.53 -9.94 -11.66
C HIS A 262 -1.77 -9.15 -10.58
N LEU A 263 -2.43 -8.21 -9.89
CA LEU A 263 -1.82 -7.35 -8.88
C LEU A 263 -0.40 -6.86 -9.26
N ALA A 264 -0.26 -6.38 -10.50
CA ALA A 264 0.97 -5.85 -11.06
C ALA A 264 0.68 -4.55 -11.82
N ALA A 265 1.71 -3.86 -12.30
CA ALA A 265 1.58 -2.59 -12.99
C ALA A 265 2.56 -2.38 -14.15
N ASN A 266 2.24 -1.39 -14.98
CA ASN A 266 3.18 -0.77 -15.90
C ASN A 266 3.17 0.75 -15.71
N TYR A 267 4.30 1.36 -16.07
CA TYR A 267 4.52 2.80 -15.98
C TYR A 267 4.94 3.34 -17.34
N ILE A 268 4.19 4.31 -17.86
CA ILE A 268 4.45 4.94 -19.15
C ILE A 268 4.70 6.42 -18.90
N ARG A 269 5.90 6.88 -19.24
CA ARG A 269 6.31 8.26 -19.08
C ARG A 269 6.06 9.05 -20.34
N PHE A 270 5.44 10.21 -20.17
CA PHE A 270 5.31 11.27 -21.17
C PHE A 270 6.10 12.49 -20.67
N VAL A 271 7.02 12.98 -21.50
CA VAL A 271 7.81 14.18 -21.18
C VAL A 271 7.14 15.40 -21.80
N PRO A 272 6.66 16.37 -20.99
CA PRO A 272 6.06 17.58 -21.52
C PRO A 272 7.02 18.41 -22.38
N ASP A 273 6.54 18.84 -23.54
CA ASP A 273 7.26 19.80 -24.39
C ASP A 273 6.92 21.23 -23.94
N PRO A 274 7.89 22.01 -23.43
CA PRO A 274 7.63 23.38 -22.95
C PRO A 274 7.19 24.35 -24.06
N SER A 275 7.35 24.00 -25.33
CA SER A 275 6.88 24.79 -26.48
C SER A 275 5.41 24.55 -26.84
N LEU A 276 4.79 23.49 -26.31
CA LEU A 276 3.41 23.11 -26.59
C LEU A 276 2.47 23.53 -25.45
N SER A 277 1.99 24.78 -25.50
CA SER A 277 0.96 25.26 -24.55
C SER A 277 -0.39 24.60 -24.81
N GLY A 278 -0.94 23.91 -23.82
CA GLY A 278 -2.14 23.08 -23.93
C GLY A 278 -2.06 21.95 -22.91
N GLY A 279 -2.62 20.79 -23.25
CA GLY A 279 -2.62 19.62 -22.39
C GLY A 279 -2.42 18.32 -23.14
N LEU A 280 -2.38 17.23 -22.38
CA LEU A 280 -2.30 15.87 -22.91
C LEU A 280 -3.62 15.14 -22.63
N ARG A 281 -4.21 14.55 -23.66
CA ARG A 281 -5.33 13.61 -23.54
C ARG A 281 -4.79 12.19 -23.69
N ILE A 282 -5.15 11.31 -22.78
CA ILE A 282 -4.79 9.89 -22.81
C ILE A 282 -6.08 9.07 -22.85
N ASP A 283 -6.27 8.29 -23.90
CA ASP A 283 -7.38 7.34 -24.03
C ASP A 283 -6.84 5.92 -23.79
N PHE A 284 -7.07 5.35 -22.61
CA PHE A 284 -6.73 3.98 -22.26
C PHE A 284 -7.87 3.01 -22.64
N THR A 285 -7.54 1.78 -22.99
CA THR A 285 -8.48 0.68 -23.22
C THR A 285 -7.91 -0.63 -22.67
N GLY A 286 -8.57 -1.18 -21.64
CA GLY A 286 -8.28 -2.53 -21.17
C GLY A 286 -8.81 -3.58 -22.16
N ILE A 287 -7.97 -4.55 -22.53
CA ILE A 287 -8.34 -5.64 -23.45
C ILE A 287 -8.73 -6.88 -22.64
N THR A 288 -7.92 -7.24 -21.63
CA THR A 288 -8.21 -8.33 -20.71
C THR A 288 -8.12 -7.86 -19.26
N GLY A 289 -8.91 -8.47 -18.37
CA GLY A 289 -8.89 -8.15 -16.94
C GLY A 289 -9.62 -6.87 -16.54
N GLU A 290 -9.34 -6.43 -15.32
CA GLU A 290 -9.85 -5.24 -14.67
C GLU A 290 -8.70 -4.32 -14.26
N TRP A 291 -8.86 -3.03 -14.54
CA TRP A 291 -7.75 -2.07 -14.53
C TRP A 291 -8.00 -0.93 -13.56
N GLY A 292 -6.95 -0.59 -12.81
CA GLY A 292 -6.75 0.71 -12.19
C GLY A 292 -5.93 1.57 -13.13
N VAL A 293 -6.43 2.76 -13.47
CA VAL A 293 -5.73 3.70 -14.33
C VAL A 293 -5.59 5.02 -13.60
N SER A 294 -4.36 5.48 -13.45
CA SER A 294 -4.05 6.78 -12.87
C SER A 294 -3.03 7.54 -13.71
N VAL A 295 -3.02 8.86 -13.58
CA VAL A 295 -1.95 9.71 -14.10
C VAL A 295 -1.33 10.47 -12.94
N ALA A 296 -0.03 10.28 -12.73
CA ALA A 296 0.78 11.02 -11.79
C ALA A 296 1.65 12.03 -12.55
N ALA A 297 1.40 13.31 -12.34
CA ALA A 297 2.15 14.40 -12.96
C ALA A 297 2.97 15.11 -11.89
N SER A 298 4.28 15.20 -12.08
CA SER A 298 5.21 15.79 -11.12
C SER A 298 5.84 17.06 -11.67
N GLY A 299 6.04 18.05 -10.81
CA GLY A 299 6.54 19.38 -11.11
C GLY A 299 6.60 20.21 -9.82
N ALA A 300 6.26 21.50 -9.88
CA ALA A 300 6.21 22.32 -8.67
C ALA A 300 5.17 21.83 -7.63
N VAL A 301 4.09 21.22 -8.09
CA VAL A 301 3.07 20.55 -7.27
C VAL A 301 2.70 19.23 -7.92
N ASP A 302 2.87 18.14 -7.20
CA ASP A 302 2.48 16.80 -7.68
C ASP A 302 0.96 16.67 -7.78
N THR A 303 0.48 16.21 -8.94
CA THR A 303 -0.94 15.98 -9.20
C THR A 303 -1.17 14.51 -9.53
N VAL A 304 -2.13 13.89 -8.86
CA VAL A 304 -2.61 12.54 -9.18
C VAL A 304 -4.05 12.63 -9.68
N MET A 305 -4.32 11.99 -10.82
CA MET A 305 -5.64 11.87 -11.42
C MET A 305 -5.99 10.39 -11.54
N THR A 306 -7.03 9.94 -10.85
CA THR A 306 -7.39 8.52 -10.79
C THR A 306 -8.73 8.27 -11.45
N ALA A 307 -8.79 7.30 -12.35
CA ALA A 307 -10.02 6.82 -12.95
C ALA A 307 -10.71 5.78 -12.04
N PRO A 308 -12.06 5.66 -12.10
CA PRO A 308 -12.74 4.49 -11.57
C PRO A 308 -12.20 3.21 -12.22
N ALA A 309 -12.13 2.13 -11.44
CA ALA A 309 -11.75 0.82 -11.96
C ALA A 309 -12.61 0.42 -13.16
N THR A 310 -11.99 -0.11 -14.21
CA THR A 310 -12.64 -0.35 -15.50
C THR A 310 -12.21 -1.66 -16.14
N ARG A 311 -13.10 -2.26 -16.93
CA ARG A 311 -12.78 -3.37 -17.86
C ARG A 311 -12.77 -2.92 -19.32
N GLY A 312 -12.91 -1.62 -19.55
CA GLY A 312 -13.04 -1.03 -20.88
C GLY A 312 -12.16 0.21 -21.01
N SER A 313 -12.70 1.24 -21.65
CA SER A 313 -11.93 2.46 -21.95
C SER A 313 -12.10 3.55 -20.89
N VAL A 314 -11.05 4.35 -20.72
CA VAL A 314 -11.10 5.59 -19.95
C VAL A 314 -10.28 6.68 -20.63
N THR A 315 -10.78 7.90 -20.57
CA THR A 315 -10.06 9.10 -21.02
C THR A 315 -9.59 9.88 -19.80
N ILE A 316 -8.32 10.26 -19.78
CA ILE A 316 -7.73 11.14 -18.76
C ILE A 316 -7.15 12.36 -19.48
N GLU A 317 -7.48 13.55 -18.98
CA GLU A 317 -7.05 14.82 -19.56
C GLU A 317 -6.17 15.58 -18.56
N ILE A 318 -4.96 15.90 -19.00
CA ILE A 318 -3.95 16.66 -18.25
C ILE A 318 -3.84 18.07 -18.85
N PRO A 319 -4.62 19.04 -18.37
CA PRO A 319 -4.52 20.41 -18.84
C PRO A 319 -3.25 21.10 -18.33
N ASP A 320 -2.80 22.10 -19.10
CA ASP A 320 -1.60 22.89 -18.81
C ASP A 320 -0.38 22.00 -18.52
N TRP A 321 -0.16 20.99 -19.35
CA TRP A 321 0.83 19.95 -19.08
C TRP A 321 2.28 20.47 -18.95
N THR A 322 2.56 21.67 -19.48
CA THR A 322 3.87 22.34 -19.38
C THR A 322 4.23 22.79 -17.96
N ARG A 323 3.29 22.72 -17.00
CA ARG A 323 3.56 22.95 -15.57
C ARG A 323 4.26 21.78 -14.90
N TYR A 324 4.25 20.61 -15.55
CA TYR A 324 4.86 19.39 -15.04
C TYR A 324 6.19 19.13 -15.76
N GLU A 325 7.13 18.56 -15.02
CA GLU A 325 8.39 18.05 -15.56
C GLU A 325 8.21 16.64 -16.12
N THR A 326 7.23 15.90 -15.62
CA THR A 326 6.90 14.56 -16.09
C THR A 326 5.42 14.24 -15.89
N VAL A 327 4.87 13.44 -16.80
CA VAL A 327 3.53 12.86 -16.68
C VAL A 327 3.66 11.34 -16.80
N MET A 328 3.20 10.59 -15.80
CA MET A 328 3.25 9.14 -15.76
C MET A 328 1.83 8.58 -15.86
N LEU A 329 1.55 7.79 -16.89
CA LEU A 329 0.40 6.90 -16.90
C LEU A 329 0.76 5.63 -16.12
N VAL A 330 -0.02 5.36 -15.09
CA VAL A 330 0.06 4.17 -14.23
C VAL A 330 -1.11 3.28 -14.59
N VAL A 331 -0.81 2.05 -14.99
CA VAL A 331 -1.82 1.04 -15.32
C VAL A 331 -1.58 -0.19 -14.47
N ALA A 332 -2.55 -0.52 -13.63
CA ALA A 332 -2.47 -1.59 -12.65
C ALA A 332 -3.55 -2.64 -12.92
N THR A 333 -3.18 -3.92 -12.91
CA THR A 333 -4.15 -5.01 -12.99
C THR A 333 -4.75 -5.27 -11.60
N LEU A 334 -6.07 -5.31 -11.50
CA LEU A 334 -6.82 -5.45 -10.24
C LEU A 334 -7.44 -6.84 -10.06
N ASP A 335 -7.25 -7.74 -11.02
CA ASP A 335 -7.58 -9.16 -10.84
C ASP A 335 -6.67 -9.78 -9.78
N ARG A 336 -7.12 -10.89 -9.18
CA ARG A 336 -6.42 -11.60 -8.10
C ARG A 336 -5.67 -12.84 -8.57
N THR A 337 -5.78 -13.17 -9.85
CA THR A 337 -5.14 -14.33 -10.49
C THR A 337 -5.01 -14.06 -11.98
N GLY A 338 -4.05 -14.72 -12.63
CA GLY A 338 -3.83 -14.62 -14.06
C GLY A 338 -2.55 -13.85 -14.39
N ASP A 339 -2.16 -13.90 -15.66
CA ASP A 339 -0.96 -13.28 -16.18
C ASP A 339 -1.18 -12.72 -17.59
N GLY A 340 -0.23 -11.91 -18.06
CA GLY A 340 -0.22 -11.42 -19.43
C GLY A 340 -1.43 -10.53 -19.77
N PHE A 341 -1.85 -9.65 -18.86
CA PHE A 341 -3.01 -8.79 -19.09
C PHE A 341 -2.72 -7.72 -20.14
N GLU A 342 -3.57 -7.65 -21.15
CA GLU A 342 -3.37 -6.81 -22.33
C GLU A 342 -4.19 -5.51 -22.23
N TYR A 343 -3.59 -4.43 -22.69
CA TYR A 343 -4.24 -3.12 -22.80
C TYR A 343 -3.64 -2.33 -23.98
N ALA A 344 -4.34 -1.27 -24.36
CA ALA A 344 -3.87 -0.26 -25.29
C ALA A 344 -4.10 1.14 -24.70
N TYR A 345 -3.36 2.12 -25.18
CA TYR A 345 -3.62 3.53 -24.97
C TYR A 345 -3.27 4.33 -26.22
N THR A 346 -3.95 5.45 -26.39
CA THR A 346 -3.48 6.53 -27.26
C THR A 346 -3.25 7.77 -26.41
N ALA A 347 -2.29 8.60 -26.80
CA ALA A 347 -2.06 9.88 -26.15
C ALA A 347 -1.91 10.97 -27.21
N ALA A 348 -2.66 12.06 -27.07
CA ALA A 348 -2.69 13.16 -28.02
C ALA A 348 -2.54 14.51 -27.31
N PHE A 349 -1.65 15.37 -27.81
CA PHE A 349 -1.62 16.78 -27.39
C PHE A 349 -2.87 17.49 -27.89
N ASP A 350 -3.48 18.27 -27.00
CA ASP A 350 -4.61 19.13 -27.30
C ASP A 350 -4.25 20.59 -26.94
N PRO A 351 -4.09 21.49 -27.92
CA PRO A 351 -3.80 22.91 -27.65
C PRO A 351 -4.95 23.65 -26.98
N GLY A 352 -6.18 23.11 -27.04
CA GLY A 352 -7.36 23.64 -26.35
C GLY A 352 -7.48 23.19 -24.91
N LEU A 353 -6.74 22.15 -24.49
CA LEU A 353 -6.73 21.61 -23.13
C LEU A 353 -5.86 22.49 -22.21
N THR A 354 -6.26 23.75 -22.11
CA THR A 354 -5.67 24.77 -21.26
C THR A 354 -6.51 24.92 -19.99
N GLY A 355 -5.89 25.36 -18.90
CA GLY A 355 -6.55 25.49 -17.61
C GLY A 355 -7.56 26.62 -17.57
N ASP A 356 -8.79 26.34 -18.02
CA ASP A 356 -10.01 26.98 -17.51
C ASP A 356 -11.26 26.10 -17.73
N ASP A 357 -11.20 24.87 -17.22
CA ASP A 357 -12.42 24.09 -16.91
C ASP A 357 -12.21 23.37 -15.57
N GLN A 358 -12.63 24.04 -14.50
CA GLN A 358 -12.75 23.48 -13.15
C GLN A 358 -13.78 22.32 -13.11
N ALA A 359 -14.53 22.07 -14.20
CA ALA A 359 -15.67 21.16 -14.25
C ALA A 359 -15.37 19.68 -14.55
N GLY A 360 -14.11 19.26 -14.70
CA GLY A 360 -13.78 17.91 -15.22
C GLY A 360 -12.85 17.02 -14.39
N ARG A 361 -12.20 17.48 -13.32
CA ARG A 361 -11.27 16.61 -12.55
C ARG A 361 -12.02 15.77 -11.50
N PRO A 362 -11.66 14.48 -11.32
CA PRO A 362 -11.97 13.80 -10.07
C PRO A 362 -11.31 14.59 -8.93
N ILE A 363 -12.12 15.16 -8.04
CA ILE A 363 -11.64 15.61 -6.74
C ILE A 363 -11.26 14.32 -6.01
N ALA A 364 -9.99 13.96 -5.96
CA ALA A 364 -9.57 12.86 -5.10
C ALA A 364 -9.76 13.31 -3.64
N ALA A 365 -11.01 13.21 -3.16
CA ALA A 365 -11.38 13.42 -1.79
C ALA A 365 -11.35 12.04 -1.13
N SER A 366 -10.25 11.72 -0.46
CA SER A 366 -10.25 10.54 0.39
C SER A 366 -11.02 10.85 1.67
N LEU A 367 -11.83 9.90 2.13
CA LEU A 367 -12.57 9.98 3.40
C LEU A 367 -12.34 8.66 4.13
N THR A 368 -11.84 8.72 5.35
CA THR A 368 -11.64 7.56 6.23
C THR A 368 -12.19 7.87 7.62
N THR A 369 -12.62 6.82 8.32
CA THR A 369 -13.22 6.93 9.65
C THR A 369 -12.67 5.83 10.53
N TYR A 370 -12.05 6.17 11.66
CA TYR A 370 -11.42 5.20 12.56
C TYR A 370 -11.55 5.62 14.04
N PRO A 371 -11.62 4.68 14.99
CA PRO A 371 -11.84 3.25 14.75
C PRO A 371 -13.24 2.99 14.18
N ASN A 372 -13.44 1.88 13.48
CA ASN A 372 -14.72 1.49 12.92
C ASN A 372 -14.90 -0.04 12.96
N PRO A 373 -15.68 -0.59 13.91
CA PRO A 373 -16.54 0.11 14.87
C PRO A 373 -15.77 0.93 15.91
N PHE A 374 -16.40 2.02 16.41
CA PHE A 374 -15.92 2.72 17.61
C PHE A 374 -16.87 2.55 18.80
N TYR A 375 -16.26 2.54 19.99
CA TYR A 375 -16.92 2.44 21.29
C TYR A 375 -16.67 3.71 22.08
N LEU A 376 -17.68 4.25 22.76
CA LEU A 376 -17.51 5.45 23.59
C LEU A 376 -16.47 5.28 24.70
N SER A 377 -16.28 4.04 25.19
CA SER A 377 -15.26 3.72 26.20
C SER A 377 -13.83 4.03 25.74
N ASN A 378 -13.60 4.05 24.41
CA ASN A 378 -12.27 4.17 23.81
C ASN A 378 -12.07 5.52 23.09
N GLY A 379 -12.97 6.49 23.30
CA GLY A 379 -12.91 7.82 22.69
C GLY A 379 -13.84 8.03 21.48
N PRO A 380 -13.82 9.23 20.88
CA PRO A 380 -14.60 9.54 19.68
C PRO A 380 -14.02 8.87 18.43
N ALA A 381 -14.84 8.69 17.39
CA ALA A 381 -14.33 8.32 16.07
C ALA A 381 -13.64 9.51 15.42
N THR A 382 -12.45 9.29 14.89
CA THR A 382 -11.72 10.23 14.03
C THR A 382 -12.20 10.08 12.59
N VAL A 383 -12.43 11.20 11.93
CA VAL A 383 -12.76 11.29 10.50
C VAL A 383 -11.66 12.07 9.82
N ARG A 384 -10.84 11.39 9.02
CA ARG A 384 -9.77 11.98 8.22
C ARG A 384 -10.25 12.15 6.79
N TYR A 385 -9.98 13.30 6.20
CA TYR A 385 -10.41 13.60 4.84
C TYR A 385 -9.41 14.46 4.10
N GLU A 386 -9.35 14.27 2.79
CA GLU A 386 -8.46 15.00 1.89
C GLU A 386 -9.26 15.91 0.98
N VAL A 387 -8.78 17.13 0.82
CA VAL A 387 -9.36 18.15 -0.04
C VAL A 387 -8.38 18.36 -1.17
N GLY A 388 -8.67 17.79 -2.34
CA GLY A 388 -7.76 17.85 -3.50
C GLY A 388 -7.71 19.22 -4.19
N ARG A 389 -8.58 20.17 -3.81
CA ARG A 389 -8.58 21.56 -4.29
C ARG A 389 -9.24 22.49 -3.27
N PRO A 390 -8.80 23.75 -3.13
CA PRO A 390 -9.45 24.71 -2.26
C PRO A 390 -10.93 24.88 -2.63
N GLY A 391 -11.84 24.76 -1.67
CA GLY A 391 -13.27 24.83 -1.94
C GLY A 391 -14.16 24.55 -0.74
N GLU A 392 -15.47 24.63 -0.96
CA GLU A 392 -16.48 24.32 0.05
C GLU A 392 -16.48 22.82 0.35
N VAL A 393 -16.39 22.48 1.64
CA VAL A 393 -16.40 21.11 2.16
C VAL A 393 -17.54 21.00 3.16
N GLN A 394 -18.40 20.02 2.94
CA GLN A 394 -19.46 19.67 3.88
C GLN A 394 -19.35 18.19 4.24
N LEU A 395 -19.18 17.91 5.53
CA LEU A 395 -19.06 16.57 6.07
C LEU A 395 -20.22 16.31 7.03
N THR A 396 -21.12 15.41 6.63
CA THR A 396 -22.40 15.18 7.30
C THR A 396 -22.63 13.69 7.57
N LEU A 397 -23.06 13.39 8.80
CA LEU A 397 -23.46 12.07 9.23
C LEU A 397 -24.97 11.87 9.01
N TYR A 398 -25.33 10.71 8.47
CA TYR A 398 -26.70 10.25 8.26
C TYR A 398 -26.93 8.91 8.96
N ASN A 399 -28.16 8.63 9.36
CA ASN A 399 -28.54 7.27 9.76
C ASN A 399 -28.92 6.42 8.53
N VAL A 400 -29.17 5.13 8.73
CA VAL A 400 -29.58 4.20 7.66
C VAL A 400 -30.89 4.57 6.94
N MET A 401 -31.70 5.44 7.53
CA MET A 401 -32.92 5.96 6.90
C MET A 401 -32.66 7.24 6.08
N GLY A 402 -31.39 7.65 5.93
CA GLY A 402 -31.00 8.87 5.24
C GLY A 402 -31.32 10.16 6.01
N ARG A 403 -31.68 10.08 7.30
CA ARG A 403 -31.91 11.28 8.12
C ARG A 403 -30.58 11.84 8.60
N LYS A 404 -30.38 13.15 8.44
CA LYS A 404 -29.22 13.86 8.97
C LYS A 404 -29.15 13.70 10.49
N VAL A 405 -27.97 13.32 10.98
CA VAL A 405 -27.65 13.13 12.39
C VAL A 405 -26.82 14.29 12.91
N ARG A 406 -25.73 14.62 12.21
CA ARG A 406 -24.81 15.69 12.59
C ARG A 406 -24.02 16.22 11.42
N THR A 407 -23.77 17.52 11.38
CA THR A 407 -22.76 18.12 10.50
C THR A 407 -21.46 18.28 11.27
N LEU A 408 -20.37 17.71 10.76
CA LEU A 408 -19.05 17.71 11.39
C LEU A 408 -18.14 18.82 10.82
N VAL A 409 -18.32 19.15 9.54
CA VAL A 409 -17.59 20.21 8.83
C VAL A 409 -18.56 20.89 7.87
N ASP A 410 -18.52 22.21 7.79
CA ASP A 410 -19.30 23.02 6.86
C ASP A 410 -18.56 24.35 6.62
N GLY A 411 -17.77 24.42 5.55
CA GLY A 411 -16.97 25.62 5.25
C GLY A 411 -15.94 25.45 4.16
N ASN A 412 -15.21 26.52 3.84
CA ASN A 412 -14.14 26.50 2.85
C ASN A 412 -12.84 25.97 3.46
N HIS A 413 -12.20 25.05 2.76
CA HIS A 413 -10.89 24.50 3.10
C HIS A 413 -9.91 24.72 1.95
N ASP A 414 -8.64 24.92 2.26
CA ASP A 414 -7.56 24.86 1.28
C ASP A 414 -7.29 23.40 0.86
N GLU A 415 -6.42 23.22 -0.14
CA GLU A 415 -5.93 21.88 -0.49
C GLU A 415 -5.12 21.28 0.67
N GLY A 416 -5.33 19.99 0.95
CA GLY A 416 -4.57 19.27 1.97
C GLY A 416 -5.39 18.22 2.71
N THR A 417 -4.78 17.66 3.76
CA THR A 417 -5.42 16.64 4.61
C THR A 417 -5.89 17.26 5.93
N PHE A 418 -7.12 16.93 6.31
CA PHE A 418 -7.79 17.45 7.51
C PHE A 418 -8.34 16.31 8.36
N THR A 419 -8.64 16.64 9.62
CA THR A 419 -9.18 15.67 10.57
C THR A 419 -10.24 16.32 11.45
N THR A 420 -11.33 15.60 11.72
CA THR A 420 -12.39 15.97 12.67
C THR A 420 -12.79 14.75 13.50
N THR A 421 -13.64 14.90 14.51
CA THR A 421 -14.06 13.78 15.37
C THR A 421 -15.58 13.74 15.60
N TRP A 422 -16.10 12.55 15.87
CA TRP A 422 -17.49 12.32 16.25
C TRP A 422 -17.61 11.52 17.55
N ASP A 423 -18.32 12.09 18.53
CA ASP A 423 -18.49 11.54 19.88
C ASP A 423 -19.85 10.83 20.08
N GLY A 424 -20.49 10.38 19.00
CA GLY A 424 -21.78 9.68 19.06
C GLY A 424 -22.96 10.57 19.47
N LYS A 425 -22.88 11.89 19.23
CA LYS A 425 -23.98 12.85 19.46
C LYS A 425 -24.53 13.45 18.16
N ASP A 426 -25.81 13.81 18.16
CA ASP A 426 -26.47 14.58 17.10
C ASP A 426 -26.12 16.08 17.17
N ASP A 427 -26.60 16.88 16.21
CA ASP A 427 -26.45 18.35 16.19
C ASP A 427 -27.01 19.03 17.45
N GLY A 428 -27.94 18.39 18.17
CA GLY A 428 -28.51 18.88 19.42
C GLY A 428 -27.72 18.47 20.67
N GLY A 429 -26.57 17.82 20.52
CA GLY A 429 -25.75 17.32 21.62
C GLY A 429 -26.31 16.08 22.32
N ARG A 430 -27.34 15.43 21.76
CA ARG A 430 -27.95 14.22 22.34
C ARG A 430 -27.26 12.98 21.80
N ARG A 431 -27.02 12.00 22.68
CA ARG A 431 -26.43 10.72 22.26
C ARG A 431 -27.39 9.95 21.35
N VAL A 432 -26.88 9.45 20.24
CA VAL A 432 -27.65 8.64 19.30
C VAL A 432 -27.64 7.16 19.70
N ALA A 433 -28.42 6.32 19.03
CA ALA A 433 -28.45 4.87 19.29
C ALA A 433 -27.21 4.17 18.72
N SER A 434 -26.82 3.03 19.28
CA SER A 434 -25.85 2.14 18.61
C SER A 434 -26.40 1.73 17.24
N GLY A 435 -25.56 1.68 16.22
CA GLY A 435 -25.98 1.31 14.87
C GLY A 435 -25.05 1.82 13.78
N VAL A 436 -25.48 1.61 12.53
CA VAL A 436 -24.76 2.06 11.34
C VAL A 436 -25.13 3.49 11.00
N TYR A 437 -24.11 4.29 10.72
CA TYR A 437 -24.18 5.66 10.25
C TYR A 437 -23.41 5.77 8.93
N LEU A 438 -23.78 6.75 8.11
CA LEU A 438 -23.12 7.06 6.85
C LEU A 438 -22.50 8.45 6.98
N CYS A 439 -21.17 8.51 6.94
CA CYS A 439 -20.41 9.74 6.89
C CYS A 439 -20.23 10.13 5.43
N ARG A 440 -20.80 11.26 5.04
CA ARG A 440 -20.76 11.76 3.67
C ARG A 440 -19.99 13.05 3.63
N MET A 441 -18.99 13.10 2.78
CA MET A 441 -18.28 14.32 2.43
C MET A 441 -18.76 14.77 1.06
N THR A 442 -19.06 16.06 0.93
CA THR A 442 -19.26 16.70 -0.35
C THR A 442 -18.29 17.86 -0.49
N THR A 443 -17.64 17.94 -1.64
CA THR A 443 -16.67 18.98 -1.98
C THR A 443 -17.09 19.71 -3.26
N GLY A 444 -16.82 21.01 -3.32
CA GLY A 444 -17.12 21.86 -4.46
C GLY A 444 -18.53 22.48 -4.45
N GLY A 445 -18.76 23.44 -5.34
CA GLY A 445 -20.00 24.22 -5.40
C GLY A 445 -21.14 23.53 -6.18
N THR A 446 -22.27 24.22 -6.36
CA THR A 446 -23.48 23.68 -7.04
C THR A 446 -23.25 23.18 -8.47
N ALA A 447 -22.16 23.55 -9.13
CA ALA A 447 -21.79 23.10 -10.47
C ALA A 447 -20.73 21.97 -10.49
N GLU A 448 -20.01 21.72 -9.39
CA GLU A 448 -18.81 20.86 -9.33
C GLU A 448 -18.78 20.02 -8.04
N ARG A 449 -19.91 19.38 -7.71
CA ARG A 449 -20.06 18.66 -6.45
C ARG A 449 -19.54 17.22 -6.57
N SER A 450 -18.44 16.89 -5.88
CA SER A 450 -18.05 15.50 -5.64
C SER A 450 -18.60 15.01 -4.31
N GLU A 451 -18.96 13.72 -4.23
CA GLU A 451 -19.50 13.10 -3.01
C GLU A 451 -18.78 11.78 -2.73
N VAL A 452 -18.28 11.62 -1.51
CA VAL A 452 -17.73 10.36 -1.00
C VAL A 452 -18.44 10.00 0.28
N THR A 453 -18.87 8.73 0.39
CA THR A 453 -19.54 8.21 1.58
C THR A 453 -18.76 7.05 2.19
N ARG A 454 -18.65 7.06 3.52
CA ARG A 454 -18.10 5.96 4.33
C ARG A 454 -19.09 5.50 5.38
N LYS A 455 -19.15 4.18 5.57
CA LYS A 455 -19.95 3.55 6.61
C LYS A 455 -19.21 3.68 7.94
N LEU A 456 -19.91 4.04 9.00
CA LEU A 456 -19.37 4.18 10.35
C LEU A 456 -20.28 3.44 11.34
N LEU A 457 -19.74 2.44 12.03
CA LEU A 457 -20.45 1.61 13.00
C LEU A 457 -20.19 2.12 14.42
N PHE A 458 -21.26 2.55 15.07
CA PHE A 458 -21.22 3.10 16.43
C PHE A 458 -21.80 2.10 17.44
N LEU A 459 -21.05 1.82 18.50
CA LEU A 459 -21.48 0.98 19.62
C LEU A 459 -21.30 1.75 20.95
N LYS A 460 -22.28 1.63 21.85
CA LYS A 460 -22.29 2.32 23.15
C LYS A 460 -21.45 1.63 24.19
#